data_AF-A0AB34YN70-F1
#
_entry.id   AF-A0AB34YN70-F1
#
_cell.length_a   1.000
_cell.length_b   1.000
_cell.length_c   1.000
_cell.angle_alpha   90.00
_cell.angle_beta   90.00
_cell.angle_gamma   90.00
#
_symmetry.space_group_name_H-M   'P 1'
#
loop_
_entity.id
_entity.type
_entity.pdbx_description
1 polymer ?
#
loop_
_entity_poly.entity_id
_entity_poly.type
_entity_poly.pdbx_seq_one_letter_code
_entity_poly.pdbx_strand_id
1 'polypeptide(L)' 'MARSRKKPPMTAERVENALDILARIMAGAPKGEAVLMVPLWKRLESELEKLRDAEDVVAKAINRLQTRTQVSP' A
#
# COMPACT_ATOMS: atom_id res chain seq x y z
N MET A 1 26.02 11.85 -16.59
CA MET A 1 25.03 10.78 -16.30
C MET A 1 24.25 11.17 -15.06
N ALA A 2 22.98 11.59 -15.18
CA ALA A 2 22.15 11.87 -14.01
C ALA A 2 21.78 10.55 -13.32
N ARG A 3 22.10 10.39 -12.03
CA ARG A 3 21.62 9.25 -11.25
C ARG A 3 20.10 9.31 -11.19
N SER A 4 19.42 8.36 -11.83
CA SER A 4 17.99 8.14 -11.64
C SER A 4 17.75 7.90 -10.14
N ARG A 5 17.13 8.86 -9.44
CA ARG A 5 16.69 8.65 -8.07
C ARG A 5 15.72 7.45 -8.09
N LYS A 6 16.09 6.35 -7.44
CA LYS A 6 15.20 5.19 -7.27
C LYS A 6 13.94 5.70 -6.58
N LYS A 7 12.78 5.52 -7.23
CA LYS A 7 11.51 5.86 -6.60
C LYS A 7 11.36 5.02 -5.33
N PRO A 8 10.85 5.60 -4.23
CA PRO A 8 10.57 4.83 -3.03
C PRO A 8 9.62 3.66 -3.39
N PRO A 9 9.78 2.51 -2.73
CA PRO A 9 8.95 1.33 -2.98
C PRO A 9 7.48 1.64 -2.72
N MET A 10 6.59 0.90 -3.39
CA MET A 10 5.17 0.94 -3.06
C MET A 10 4.93 0.11 -1.80
N THR A 11 4.25 0.68 -0.83
CA THR A 11 3.90 0.04 0.46
C THR A 11 2.40 0.15 0.69
N ALA A 12 1.85 -0.68 1.58
CA ALA A 12 0.43 -0.62 1.96
C ALA A 12 0.03 0.79 2.41
N GLU A 13 0.83 1.40 3.29
CA GLU A 13 0.63 2.77 3.79
C GLU A 13 0.55 3.81 2.65
N ARG A 14 1.39 3.67 1.61
CA ARG A 14 1.35 4.62 0.48
C ARG A 14 0.08 4.45 -0.37
N VAL A 15 -0.46 3.25 -0.47
CA VAL A 15 -1.73 2.99 -1.16
C VAL A 15 -2.91 3.49 -0.32
N GLU A 16 -2.89 3.34 1.00
CA GLU A 16 -3.87 3.94 1.90
C GLU A 16 -3.93 5.46 1.74
N ASN A 17 -2.77 6.12 1.77
CA ASN A 17 -2.68 7.56 1.52
C ASN A 17 -3.24 7.96 0.14
N ALA A 18 -3.03 7.12 -0.89
CA ALA A 18 -3.60 7.37 -2.22
C ALA A 18 -5.13 7.24 -2.23
N LEU A 19 -5.67 6.26 -1.50
CA LEU A 19 -7.12 6.10 -1.29
C LEU A 19 -7.71 7.31 -0.57
N ASP A 20 -7.05 7.83 0.48
CA ASP A 20 -7.51 9.04 1.18
C ASP A 20 -7.55 10.26 0.26
N ILE A 21 -6.54 10.43 -0.59
CA ILE A 21 -6.51 11.49 -1.61
C ILE A 21 -7.65 11.30 -2.60
N LEU A 22 -7.87 10.07 -3.10
CA LEU A 22 -8.93 9.78 -4.05
C LEU A 22 -10.31 10.00 -3.45
N ALA A 23 -10.52 9.62 -2.18
CA ALA A 23 -11.76 9.88 -1.45
C ALA A 23 -12.06 11.38 -1.37
N ARG A 24 -11.06 12.21 -1.07
CA ARG A 24 -11.21 13.68 -1.06
C ARG A 24 -11.60 14.22 -2.43
N ILE A 25 -10.99 13.70 -3.50
CA ILE A 25 -11.35 14.08 -4.88
C ILE A 25 -12.79 13.67 -5.19
N MET A 26 -13.19 12.44 -4.84
CA MET A 26 -14.55 11.94 -5.08
C MET A 26 -15.60 12.74 -4.31
N ALA A 27 -15.31 13.13 -3.06
CA ALA A 27 -16.20 13.95 -2.25
C ALA A 27 -16.41 15.36 -2.82
N GLY A 28 -15.41 15.91 -3.52
CA GLY A 28 -15.48 17.22 -4.18
C GLY A 28 -16.00 17.19 -5.62
N ALA A 29 -16.26 16.00 -6.19
CA ALA A 29 -16.63 15.88 -7.59
C ALA A 29 -18.06 16.39 -7.85
N PRO A 30 -18.33 17.00 -9.03
CA PRO A 30 -19.69 17.33 -9.45
C PRO A 30 -20.62 16.12 -9.44
N LYS A 31 -21.93 16.38 -9.34
CA LYS A 31 -22.96 15.31 -9.26
C LYS A 31 -22.79 14.30 -10.40
N GLY A 32 -22.57 13.04 -10.03
CA GLY A 32 -22.42 11.93 -10.96
C GLY A 32 -21.01 11.68 -11.46
N GLU A 33 -20.07 12.62 -11.31
CA GLU A 33 -18.69 12.43 -11.82
C GLU A 33 -17.83 11.51 -10.95
N ALA A 34 -18.12 11.41 -9.65
CA ALA A 34 -17.41 10.50 -8.75
C ALA A 34 -17.44 9.03 -9.23
N VAL A 35 -18.46 8.63 -10.00
CA VAL A 35 -18.56 7.28 -10.56
C VAL A 35 -17.38 6.93 -11.48
N LEU A 36 -16.78 7.93 -12.13
CA LEU A 36 -15.63 7.74 -13.02
C LEU A 36 -14.37 7.30 -12.27
N MET A 37 -14.30 7.56 -10.96
CA MET A 37 -13.15 7.20 -10.12
C MET A 37 -13.27 5.81 -9.50
N VAL A 38 -14.46 5.20 -9.53
CA VAL A 38 -14.73 3.87 -8.97
C VAL A 38 -13.77 2.78 -9.50
N PRO A 39 -13.43 2.71 -10.80
CA PRO A 39 -12.48 1.72 -11.28
C PRO A 39 -11.09 1.86 -10.66
N LEU A 40 -10.62 3.10 -10.47
CA LEU A 40 -9.33 3.37 -9.84
C LEU A 40 -9.36 3.03 -8.34
N TRP A 41 -10.44 3.40 -7.65
CA TRP A 41 -10.66 3.05 -6.24
C TRP A 41 -10.53 1.55 -6.01
N LYS A 42 -11.31 0.74 -6.76
CA LYS A 42 -11.29 -0.73 -6.64
C LYS A 42 -9.91 -1.32 -6.90
N ARG A 43 -9.18 -0.76 -7.86
CA ARG A 43 -7.81 -1.20 -8.14
C ARG A 43 -6.89 -0.93 -6.95
N LEU A 44 -6.98 0.26 -6.34
CA LEU A 44 -6.16 0.60 -5.18
C LEU A 44 -6.50 -0.26 -3.96
N GLU A 45 -7.78 -0.57 -3.71
CA GLU A 45 -8.18 -1.51 -2.65
C GLU A 45 -7.57 -2.90 -2.86
N SER A 46 -7.61 -3.43 -4.10
CA SER A 46 -7.02 -4.73 -4.41
C SER A 46 -5.49 -4.74 -4.23
N GLU A 47 -4.81 -3.66 -4.61
CA GLU A 47 -3.36 -3.56 -4.38
C GLU A 47 -3.01 -3.39 -2.90
N LEU A 48 -3.84 -2.67 -2.14
CA LEU A 48 -3.68 -2.52 -0.70
C LEU A 48 -3.73 -3.88 0.00
N GLU A 49 -4.71 -4.72 -0.33
CA GLU A 49 -4.84 -6.07 0.21
C GLU A 49 -3.58 -6.91 -0.05
N LYS A 50 -3.09 -6.92 -1.30
CA LYS A 50 -1.88 -7.67 -1.68
C LYS A 50 -0.63 -7.18 -0.94
N LEU A 51 -0.48 -5.86 -0.79
CA LEU A 51 0.67 -5.28 -0.11
C LEU A 51 0.64 -5.57 1.39
N ARG A 52 -0.53 -5.48 2.04
CA ARG A 52 -0.69 -5.84 3.45
C ARG A 52 -0.32 -7.31 3.68
N ASP A 53 -0.82 -8.22 2.85
CA ASP A 53 -0.47 -9.64 2.95
C ASP A 53 1.04 -9.88 2.78
N ALA A 54 1.64 -9.28 1.75
CA ALA A 54 3.08 -9.38 1.52
C ALA A 54 3.91 -8.84 2.68
N GLU A 55 3.56 -7.66 3.21
CA GLU A 55 4.24 -7.03 4.34
C GLU A 55 4.10 -7.88 5.61
N ASP A 56 2.91 -8.43 5.88
CA ASP A 56 2.65 -9.34 7.00
C ASP A 56 3.47 -10.63 6.91
N VAL A 57 3.55 -11.23 5.73
CA VAL A 57 4.36 -12.44 5.49
C VAL A 57 5.83 -12.16 5.75
N VAL A 58 6.36 -11.03 5.25
CA VAL A 58 7.75 -10.63 5.49
C VAL A 58 7.99 -10.37 6.98
N ALA A 59 7.10 -9.66 7.65
CA ALA A 59 7.20 -9.39 9.09
C ALA A 59 7.23 -10.69 9.90
N LYS A 60 6.34 -11.65 9.60
CA LYS A 60 6.32 -12.98 10.22
C LYS A 60 7.63 -13.75 9.98
N ALA A 61 8.17 -13.71 8.77
CA ALA A 61 9.42 -14.39 8.43
C ALA A 61 10.61 -13.82 9.21
N ILE A 62 10.71 -12.49 9.31
CA ILE A 62 11.75 -11.79 10.09
C ILE A 62 11.62 -12.14 11.58
N ASN A 63 10.41 -12.05 12.14
CA ASN A 63 10.15 -12.36 13.54
C ASN A 63 10.54 -13.81 13.87
N ARG A 64 10.23 -14.77 12.99
CA ARG A 64 10.61 -16.19 13.16
C ARG A 64 12.13 -16.38 13.29
N LEU A 65 12.92 -15.63 12.51
CA LEU A 65 14.38 -15.68 12.62
C LEU A 65 14.84 -15.10 13.96
N GLN A 66 14.32 -13.94 14.34
CA GLN A 66 14.67 -13.29 15.61
C GLN A 66 14.35 -14.17 16.82
N THR A 67 13.16 -14.78 16.85
CA THR A 67 12.77 -15.68 17.96
C THR A 67 13.66 -16.93 18.04
N ARG A 68 14.18 -17.43 16.92
CA ARG A 68 15.09 -18.59 16.92
C ARG A 68 16.46 -18.20 17.46
N THR A 69 17.00 -17.05 17.06
CA THR A 69 18.30 -16.56 17.54
C THR A 69 18.30 -16.28 19.04
N GLN A 70 17.17 -15.84 19.60
CA GLN A 70 17.03 -15.58 21.04
C GLN A 70 16.92 -16.85 21.91
N VAL A 71 16.66 -18.02 21.31
CA VAL A 71 16.46 -19.30 22.02
C VAL A 71 17.66 -20.24 21.85
N SER A 72 18.68 -19.85 21.08
CA SER A 72 19.95 -20.57 21.00
C SER A 72 20.84 -20.21 22.20
N PRO A 73 21.23 -21.17 23.07
CA PRO A 73 22.16 -20.95 24.18
C PRO A 73 23.61 -20.70 23.73
#